data_AF-A0A382UF92-F1
#
_entry.id   AF-A0A382UF92-F1
#
_cell.length_a   1.000
_cell.length_b   1.000
_cell.length_c   1.000
_cell.angle_alpha   90.00
_cell.angle_beta   90.00
_cell.angle_gamma   90.00
#
_symmetry.space_group_name_H-M   'P 1'
#
loop_
_entity.id
_entity.type
_entity.pdbx_description
1 polymer ?
#
loop_
_entity_poly.entity_id
_entity_poly.type
_entity_poly.pdbx_seq_one_letter_code
_entity_poly.pdbx_strand_id
1 'polypeptide(L)'
;MKPGSVICLLALPLLAGCQTPVIQHAPEYSNDLVAEGRRIIAKSPAKDKNLWRLRVALLALKQNRFAEARELFNAAMPSAGAILKSDSSTRKAQRLFSAERSKGFHGEPYERTMGWFYQGVLYWMNGEPDNARACFRTAQLMDALAEKNEFRADWILLDYLDGMVTAKLGDDGSGAFNRAQAHARDSVLPKYNSNANVM
;
A
#
# COMPACT_ATOMS: atom_id res chain seq x y z
N MET A 1 42.94 0.02 -77.49
CA MET A 1 41.47 0.19 -77.41
C MET A 1 40.82 -1.01 -78.09
N LYS A 2 40.15 -1.88 -77.32
CA LYS A 2 39.29 -2.97 -77.79
C LYS A 2 38.01 -2.93 -76.94
N PRO A 3 36.80 -2.93 -77.52
CA PRO A 3 35.57 -3.02 -76.73
C PRO A 3 35.29 -4.49 -76.41
N GLY A 4 35.15 -4.79 -75.12
CA GLY A 4 34.72 -6.09 -74.62
C GLY A 4 33.19 -6.21 -74.63
N SER A 5 32.70 -7.36 -75.07
CA SER A 5 31.35 -7.88 -74.80
C SER A 5 31.11 -7.97 -73.29
N VAL A 6 29.87 -7.76 -72.82
CA VAL A 6 29.10 -8.72 -71.99
C VAL A 6 27.62 -8.30 -72.02
N ILE A 7 26.78 -9.14 -72.60
CA ILE A 7 25.36 -9.31 -72.22
C ILE A 7 25.35 -10.53 -71.32
N CYS A 8 24.82 -10.44 -70.10
CA CYS A 8 23.68 -11.25 -69.63
C CYS A 8 23.38 -11.02 -68.15
N LEU A 9 22.08 -10.99 -67.89
CA LEU A 9 21.35 -11.00 -66.63
C LEU A 9 22.02 -11.73 -65.46
N LEU A 10 21.93 -11.14 -64.27
CA LEU A 10 21.69 -11.85 -63.02
C LEU A 10 20.85 -10.97 -62.09
N ALA A 11 19.53 -11.12 -62.20
CA ALA A 11 18.59 -10.64 -61.20
C ALA A 11 18.74 -11.52 -59.95
N LEU A 12 19.35 -10.97 -58.90
CA LEU A 12 19.35 -11.60 -57.57
C LEU A 12 17.94 -11.47 -56.95
N PRO A 13 17.25 -12.58 -56.60
CA PRO A 13 16.05 -12.48 -55.80
C PRO A 13 16.44 -12.07 -54.37
N LEU A 14 15.83 -10.99 -53.89
CA LEU A 14 15.78 -10.60 -52.49
C LEU A 14 15.06 -11.72 -51.70
N LEU A 15 15.81 -12.71 -51.22
CA LEU A 15 15.36 -13.62 -50.18
C LEU A 15 15.37 -12.86 -48.85
N ALA A 16 14.39 -11.96 -48.67
CA ALA A 16 14.00 -11.50 -47.35
C ALA A 16 13.33 -12.67 -46.65
N GLY A 17 14.13 -13.49 -45.95
CA GLY A 17 13.60 -14.48 -45.03
C GLY A 17 12.72 -13.76 -44.01
N CYS A 18 11.46 -14.16 -43.89
CA CYS A 18 10.63 -13.79 -42.75
C CYS A 18 11.33 -14.31 -41.49
N GLN A 19 12.09 -13.46 -40.80
CA GLN A 19 12.42 -13.74 -39.41
C GLN A 19 11.09 -13.70 -38.65
N THR A 20 10.62 -14.88 -38.24
CA THR A 20 9.61 -14.99 -37.20
C THR A 20 10.07 -14.12 -36.04
N PRO A 21 9.24 -13.19 -35.54
CA PRO A 21 9.63 -12.39 -34.38
C PRO A 21 9.98 -13.37 -33.26
N VAL A 22 11.07 -13.07 -32.53
CA VAL A 22 11.37 -13.81 -31.31
C VAL A 22 10.15 -13.64 -30.41
N ILE A 23 9.36 -14.70 -30.26
CA ILE A 23 8.26 -14.73 -29.32
C ILE A 23 8.92 -14.74 -27.95
N GLN A 24 9.00 -13.56 -27.33
CA GLN A 24 9.27 -13.49 -25.92
C GLN A 24 8.06 -14.11 -25.23
N HIS A 25 8.23 -15.33 -24.72
CA HIS A 25 7.25 -15.91 -23.81
C HIS A 25 7.02 -14.91 -22.68
N ALA A 26 5.74 -14.68 -22.36
CA ALA A 26 5.42 -13.96 -21.14
C ALA A 26 6.20 -14.62 -19.99
N PRO A 27 6.79 -13.85 -19.06
CA PRO A 27 7.50 -14.43 -17.93
C PRO A 27 6.61 -15.48 -17.26
N GLU A 28 7.14 -16.68 -17.03
CA GLU A 28 6.43 -17.68 -16.26
C GLU A 28 6.26 -17.16 -14.82
N TYR A 29 5.07 -16.67 -14.53
CA TYR A 29 4.69 -16.35 -13.16
C TYR A 29 4.37 -17.66 -12.44
N SER A 30 5.01 -17.86 -11.28
CA SER A 30 4.62 -18.97 -10.40
C SER A 30 3.16 -18.84 -10.01
N ASN A 31 2.46 -19.96 -9.87
CA ASN A 31 1.12 -20.00 -9.28
C ASN A 31 1.07 -19.39 -7.87
N ASP A 32 2.22 -19.26 -7.19
CA ASP A 32 2.35 -18.49 -5.95
C ASP A 32 2.70 -17.03 -6.24
N LEU A 33 1.66 -16.20 -6.35
CA LEU A 33 1.80 -14.76 -6.59
C LEU A 33 2.54 -14.01 -5.48
N VAL A 34 2.52 -14.51 -4.24
CA VAL A 34 3.24 -13.88 -3.13
C VAL A 34 4.74 -14.17 -3.23
N ALA A 35 5.11 -15.41 -3.51
CA ALA A 35 6.50 -15.80 -3.75
C ALA A 35 7.08 -15.06 -4.96
N GLU A 36 6.31 -14.94 -6.04
CA GLU A 36 6.70 -14.15 -7.20
C GLU A 36 6.84 -12.66 -6.87
N GLY A 37 5.86 -12.11 -6.15
CA GLY A 37 5.92 -10.75 -5.63
C GLY A 37 7.20 -10.46 -4.83
N ARG A 38 7.61 -11.40 -3.97
CA ARG A 38 8.87 -11.30 -3.20
C ARG A 38 10.11 -11.29 -4.11
N ARG A 39 10.12 -12.07 -5.20
CA ARG A 39 11.19 -12.01 -6.21
C ARG A 39 11.24 -10.64 -6.90
N ILE A 40 10.08 -10.08 -7.24
CA ILE A 40 9.98 -8.74 -7.82
C ILE A 40 10.50 -7.69 -6.83
N ILE A 41 10.10 -7.74 -5.56
CA ILE A 41 10.60 -6.83 -4.51
C ILE A 41 12.12 -6.89 -4.40
N ALA A 42 12.71 -8.08 -4.43
CA ALA A 42 14.15 -8.27 -4.30
C ALA A 42 14.93 -7.57 -5.44
N LYS A 43 14.44 -7.71 -6.68
CA LYS A 43 15.05 -7.16 -7.90
C LYS A 43 14.70 -5.69 -8.16
N SER A 44 13.65 -5.17 -7.53
CA SER A 44 13.17 -3.81 -7.77
C SER A 44 14.17 -2.75 -7.26
N PRO A 45 14.28 -1.59 -7.92
CA PRO A 45 15.02 -0.44 -7.40
C PRO A 45 14.52 -0.08 -6.00
N ALA A 46 15.42 0.39 -5.12
CA ALA A 46 15.07 0.75 -3.74
C ALA A 46 13.86 1.69 -3.67
N LYS A 47 13.73 2.60 -4.63
CA LYS A 47 12.61 3.53 -4.74
C LYS A 47 11.25 2.86 -4.97
N ASP A 48 11.21 1.69 -5.60
CA ASP A 48 9.95 1.02 -5.98
C ASP A 48 9.59 -0.12 -5.02
N LYS A 49 10.50 -0.52 -4.12
CA LYS A 49 10.30 -1.66 -3.23
C LYS A 49 9.06 -1.52 -2.35
N ASN A 50 8.75 -0.32 -1.87
CA ASN A 50 7.59 -0.10 -1.00
C ASN A 50 6.27 -0.24 -1.76
N LEU A 51 6.20 0.23 -3.01
CA LEU A 51 5.04 -0.02 -3.87
C LEU A 51 4.78 -1.52 -4.02
N TRP A 52 5.83 -2.28 -4.34
CA TRP A 52 5.71 -3.72 -4.50
C TRP A 52 5.35 -4.42 -3.19
N ARG A 53 5.95 -4.03 -2.05
CA ARG A 53 5.59 -4.58 -0.74
C ARG A 53 4.11 -4.40 -0.42
N LEU A 54 3.55 -3.20 -0.62
CA LEU A 54 2.13 -2.94 -0.37
C LEU A 54 1.22 -3.82 -1.25
N ARG A 55 1.54 -3.96 -2.54
CA ARG A 55 0.80 -4.82 -3.46
C ARG A 55 0.86 -6.29 -3.05
N VAL A 56 2.05 -6.80 -2.74
CA VAL A 56 2.26 -8.20 -2.38
C VAL A 56 1.68 -8.50 -0.99
N ALA A 57 1.71 -7.54 -0.07
CA ALA A 57 1.05 -7.67 1.23
C ALA A 57 -0.47 -7.86 1.08
N LEU A 58 -1.11 -7.12 0.17
CA LEU A 58 -2.54 -7.28 -0.13
C LEU A 58 -2.85 -8.65 -0.76
N LEU A 59 -1.97 -9.16 -1.63
CA LEU A 59 -2.09 -10.53 -2.16
C LEU A 59 -1.98 -11.57 -1.05
N ALA A 60 -1.01 -11.41 -0.14
CA ALA A 60 -0.84 -12.28 1.01
C ALA A 60 -2.07 -12.25 1.93
N LEU A 61 -2.64 -11.06 2.19
CA LEU A 61 -3.91 -10.93 2.92
C LEU A 61 -5.04 -11.72 2.27
N LYS A 62 -5.24 -11.56 0.95
CA LYS A 62 -6.29 -12.25 0.19
C LYS A 62 -6.14 -13.77 0.20
N GLN A 63 -4.94 -14.28 0.45
CA GLN A 63 -4.62 -15.70 0.54
C GLN A 63 -4.51 -16.21 1.99
N ASN A 64 -4.96 -15.43 2.98
CA ASN A 64 -4.88 -15.74 4.42
C ASN A 64 -3.43 -15.96 4.93
N ARG A 65 -2.42 -15.44 4.22
CA ARG A 65 -1.01 -15.48 4.61
C ARG A 65 -0.69 -14.29 5.52
N PHE A 66 -1.33 -14.23 6.68
CA PHE A 66 -1.31 -13.07 7.58
C PHE A 66 0.09 -12.68 8.08
N ALA A 67 0.94 -13.67 8.39
CA ALA A 67 2.30 -13.42 8.83
C ALA A 67 3.14 -12.73 7.73
N GLU A 68 3.00 -13.18 6.48
CA GLU A 68 3.69 -12.59 5.34
C GLU A 68 3.15 -11.19 5.01
N ALA A 69 1.83 -11.02 5.05
CA ALA A 69 1.21 -9.71 4.87
C ALA A 69 1.73 -8.69 5.88
N ARG A 70 1.77 -9.08 7.16
CA ARG A 70 2.26 -8.23 8.25
C ARG A 70 3.72 -7.84 8.05
N GLU A 71 4.59 -8.80 7.71
CA GLU A 71 6.00 -8.52 7.45
C GLU A 71 6.16 -7.52 6.29
N LEU A 72 5.44 -7.72 5.19
CA LEU A 72 5.51 -6.85 4.02
C LEU A 72 4.97 -5.44 4.29
N PHE A 73 3.86 -5.29 5.01
CA PHE A 73 3.34 -3.97 5.40
C PHE A 73 4.30 -3.24 6.35
N ASN A 74 4.79 -3.93 7.38
CA ASN A 74 5.76 -3.37 8.33
C ASN A 74 7.06 -2.94 7.63
N ALA A 75 7.48 -3.65 6.59
CA ALA A 75 8.66 -3.31 5.80
C ALA A 75 8.42 -2.14 4.82
N ALA A 76 7.17 -1.85 4.46
CA ALA A 76 6.80 -0.78 3.54
C ALA A 76 6.61 0.57 4.25
N MET A 77 6.15 0.55 5.50
CA MET A 77 5.74 1.74 6.25
C MET A 77 6.68 1.98 7.45
N PRO A 78 7.00 3.24 7.80
CA PRO A 78 7.67 3.56 9.06
C PRO A 78 6.86 3.06 10.26
N SER A 79 7.38 2.98 11.49
CA SER A 79 6.54 2.58 12.64
C SER A 79 5.48 3.63 12.99
N ALA A 80 4.26 3.20 13.33
CA ALA A 80 3.16 4.07 13.77
C ALA A 80 3.55 4.87 15.03
N GLY A 81 4.16 4.21 16.01
CA GLY A 81 4.65 4.87 17.22
C GLY A 81 5.67 5.96 16.91
N ALA A 82 6.54 5.76 15.91
CA ALA A 82 7.48 6.78 15.49
C ALA A 82 6.77 8.01 14.91
N ILE A 83 5.64 7.85 14.22
CA ILE A 83 4.86 8.98 13.67
C ILE A 83 4.11 9.72 14.79
N LEU A 84 3.55 8.98 15.76
CA LEU A 84 2.68 9.53 16.80
C LEU A 84 3.40 10.16 18.01
N LYS A 85 4.71 9.96 18.18
CA LYS A 85 5.48 10.35 19.38
C LYS A 85 5.56 11.86 19.70
N SER A 86 4.83 12.76 19.03
CA SER A 86 4.92 14.21 19.35
C SER A 86 3.66 14.99 18.98
N ASP A 87 3.43 16.12 19.66
CA ASP A 87 2.42 17.15 19.34
C ASP A 87 2.56 17.74 17.92
N SER A 88 3.66 17.41 17.23
CA SER A 88 3.94 17.79 15.85
C SER A 88 3.66 16.68 14.84
N SER A 89 2.92 15.63 15.21
CA SER A 89 2.69 14.42 14.39
C SER A 89 2.22 14.74 12.96
N THR A 90 1.31 15.71 12.77
CA THR A 90 0.89 16.18 11.44
C THR A 90 2.03 16.78 10.65
N ARG A 91 2.81 17.68 11.25
CA ARG A 91 3.99 18.28 10.59
C ARG A 91 5.05 17.22 10.28
N LYS A 92 5.21 16.23 11.17
CA LYS A 92 6.14 15.11 10.98
C LYS A 92 5.70 14.22 9.83
N ALA A 93 4.42 13.85 9.76
CA ALA A 93 3.85 13.09 8.66
C ALA A 93 3.99 13.86 7.34
N GLN A 94 3.64 15.15 7.32
CA GLN A 94 3.84 16.00 6.15
C GLN A 94 5.29 16.02 5.69
N ARG A 95 6.27 16.19 6.59
CA ARG A 95 7.70 16.18 6.24
C ARG A 95 8.18 14.82 5.73
N LEU A 96 7.73 13.74 6.36
CA LEU A 96 8.05 12.37 5.96
C LEU A 96 7.54 12.06 4.55
N PHE A 97 6.44 12.70 4.16
CA PHE A 97 5.73 12.42 2.92
C PHE A 97 5.66 13.62 1.94
N SER A 98 6.42 14.69 2.17
CA SER A 98 6.44 15.89 1.32
C SER A 98 7.28 15.69 0.06
N ALA A 99 6.84 16.34 -1.03
CA ALA A 99 7.31 16.15 -2.40
C ALA A 99 8.72 16.69 -2.72
N GLU A 100 9.52 17.11 -1.74
CA GLU A 100 10.87 17.62 -1.99
C GLU A 100 11.85 16.46 -2.27
N ARG A 101 11.65 15.85 -3.44
CA ARG A 101 12.59 14.99 -4.19
C ARG A 101 13.07 13.73 -3.44
N SER A 102 12.21 13.01 -2.71
CA SER A 102 12.65 11.85 -1.93
C SER A 102 12.76 10.54 -2.73
N LYS A 103 13.75 9.73 -2.33
CA LYS A 103 14.35 8.60 -3.06
C LYS A 103 13.52 7.30 -3.03
N GLY A 104 12.21 7.35 -2.76
CA GLY A 104 11.35 6.16 -2.78
C GLY A 104 9.85 6.38 -2.71
N PHE A 105 9.09 5.34 -3.04
CA PHE A 105 7.64 5.32 -3.10
C PHE A 105 7.07 5.45 -1.68
N HIS A 106 6.24 6.47 -1.52
CA HIS A 106 5.53 6.76 -0.28
C HIS A 106 4.01 6.64 -0.40
N GLY A 107 3.49 6.49 -1.61
CA GLY A 107 2.06 6.43 -1.91
C GLY A 107 1.31 7.75 -1.70
N GLU A 108 0.15 7.85 -2.33
CA GLU A 108 -0.82 8.93 -2.10
C GLU A 108 -1.42 8.85 -0.68
N PRO A 109 -2.02 9.94 -0.14
CA PRO A 109 -2.66 9.92 1.18
C PRO A 109 -3.53 8.69 1.41
N TYR A 110 -4.42 8.36 0.47
CA TYR A 110 -5.28 7.17 0.54
C TYR A 110 -4.49 5.86 0.63
N GLU A 111 -3.46 5.67 -0.20
CA GLU A 111 -2.65 4.45 -0.19
C GLU A 111 -1.92 4.26 1.15
N ARG A 112 -1.44 5.37 1.73
CA ARG A 112 -0.82 5.39 3.06
C ARG A 112 -1.82 5.04 4.15
N THR A 113 -3.03 5.61 4.08
CA THR A 113 -4.13 5.31 4.99
C THR A 113 -4.47 3.81 4.95
N MET A 114 -4.62 3.25 3.75
CA MET A 114 -4.89 1.81 3.57
C MET A 114 -3.77 0.93 4.13
N GLY A 115 -2.51 1.30 3.92
CA GLY A 115 -1.35 0.57 4.45
C GLY A 115 -1.37 0.48 5.98
N TRP A 116 -1.82 1.54 6.67
CA TRP A 116 -1.98 1.53 8.12
C TRP A 116 -3.26 0.85 8.59
N PHE A 117 -4.37 1.04 7.89
CA PHE A 117 -5.62 0.36 8.18
C PHE A 117 -5.43 -1.17 8.20
N TYR A 118 -4.81 -1.74 7.17
CA TYR A 118 -4.56 -3.18 7.10
C TYR A 118 -3.58 -3.67 8.17
N GLN A 119 -2.56 -2.88 8.52
CA GLN A 119 -1.70 -3.20 9.65
C GLN A 119 -2.50 -3.22 10.96
N GLY A 120 -3.39 -2.25 11.19
CA GLY A 120 -4.23 -2.19 12.37
C GLY A 120 -5.09 -3.45 12.52
N VAL A 121 -5.71 -3.91 11.43
CA VAL A 121 -6.46 -5.17 11.38
C VAL A 121 -5.56 -6.37 11.72
N LEU A 122 -4.36 -6.47 11.12
CA LEU A 122 -3.42 -7.56 11.40
C LEU A 122 -2.90 -7.57 12.84
N TYR A 123 -2.63 -6.41 13.43
CA TYR A 123 -2.23 -6.30 14.84
C TYR A 123 -3.38 -6.74 15.75
N TRP A 124 -4.61 -6.34 15.46
CA TRP A 124 -5.78 -6.78 16.22
C TRP A 124 -5.96 -8.30 16.16
N MET A 125 -5.90 -8.88 14.95
CA MET A 125 -6.01 -10.33 14.75
C MET A 125 -4.96 -11.12 15.55
N ASN A 126 -3.79 -10.52 15.78
CA ASN A 126 -2.70 -11.09 16.56
C ASN A 126 -2.81 -10.82 18.08
N GLY A 127 -3.88 -10.17 18.55
CA GLY A 127 -4.06 -9.85 19.97
C GLY A 127 -3.21 -8.68 20.45
N GLU A 128 -2.85 -7.75 19.56
CA GLU A 128 -2.02 -6.57 19.87
C GLU A 128 -2.82 -5.26 19.74
N PRO A 129 -3.78 -5.01 20.65
CA PRO A 129 -4.69 -3.86 20.57
C PRO A 129 -3.96 -2.51 20.62
N ASP A 130 -2.89 -2.35 21.38
CA ASP A 130 -2.13 -1.09 21.40
C ASP A 130 -1.51 -0.75 20.05
N ASN A 131 -0.92 -1.75 19.37
CA ASN A 131 -0.36 -1.59 18.04
C ASN A 131 -1.47 -1.33 17.01
N ALA A 132 -2.62 -2.00 17.14
CA ALA A 132 -3.78 -1.77 16.30
C ALA A 132 -4.29 -0.32 16.42
N ARG A 133 -4.48 0.16 17.65
CA ARG A 133 -4.86 1.54 17.96
C ARG A 133 -3.90 2.55 17.35
N ALA A 134 -2.59 2.33 17.51
CA ALA A 134 -1.58 3.21 16.92
C ALA A 134 -1.67 3.25 15.39
N CYS A 135 -1.94 2.12 14.74
CA CYS A 135 -2.14 2.07 13.30
C CYS A 135 -3.39 2.84 12.86
N PHE A 136 -4.54 2.67 13.52
CA PHE A 136 -5.77 3.39 13.17
C PHE A 136 -5.63 4.91 13.34
N ARG A 137 -4.99 5.37 14.42
CA ARG A 137 -4.66 6.79 14.61
C ARG A 137 -3.73 7.32 13.52
N THR A 138 -2.74 6.52 13.12
CA THR A 138 -1.81 6.91 12.06
C THR A 138 -2.50 6.94 10.70
N ALA A 139 -3.42 6.00 10.43
CA ALA A 139 -4.26 6.01 9.24
C ALA A 139 -5.09 7.29 9.19
N GLN A 140 -5.78 7.65 10.28
CA GLN A 140 -6.58 8.89 10.36
C GLN A 140 -5.74 10.13 10.11
N LEU A 141 -4.49 10.14 10.58
CA LEU A 141 -3.55 11.21 10.29
C LEU A 141 -3.19 11.28 8.80
N MET A 142 -2.99 10.14 8.12
CA MET A 142 -2.70 10.13 6.68
C MET A 142 -3.92 10.56 5.85
N ASP A 143 -5.11 10.18 6.27
CA ASP A 143 -6.38 10.56 5.65
C ASP A 143 -6.60 12.08 5.72
N ALA A 144 -6.33 12.68 6.88
CA ALA A 144 -6.35 14.13 7.07
C ALA A 144 -5.36 14.90 6.18
N LEU A 145 -4.39 14.22 5.55
CA LEU A 145 -3.44 14.81 4.60
C LEU A 145 -3.89 14.71 3.14
N ALA A 146 -5.12 14.28 2.86
CA ALA A 146 -5.69 14.31 1.50
C ALA A 146 -5.54 15.70 0.86
N GLU A 147 -5.24 15.77 -0.44
CA GLU A 147 -4.98 17.06 -1.10
C GLU A 147 -6.21 17.97 -1.05
N LYS A 148 -7.37 17.42 -1.40
CA LYS A 148 -8.65 18.11 -1.39
C LYS A 148 -9.25 18.12 0.01
N ASN A 149 -9.60 19.32 0.49
CA ASN A 149 -10.17 19.51 1.83
C ASN A 149 -11.46 18.71 2.07
N GLU A 150 -12.25 18.48 1.02
CA GLU A 150 -13.54 17.74 1.11
C GLU A 150 -13.38 16.26 1.48
N PHE A 151 -12.19 15.67 1.32
CA PHE A 151 -11.89 14.26 1.61
C PHE A 151 -10.92 14.09 2.78
N ARG A 152 -10.74 15.11 3.62
CA ARG A 152 -9.83 15.04 4.77
C ARG A 152 -10.58 14.55 6.00
N ALA A 153 -10.09 13.48 6.61
CA ALA A 153 -10.56 12.97 7.90
C ALA A 153 -12.05 12.57 7.89
N ASP A 154 -12.61 12.24 6.72
CA ASP A 154 -14.02 11.87 6.56
C ASP A 154 -14.24 10.35 6.66
N TRP A 155 -13.15 9.56 6.77
CA TRP A 155 -13.25 8.12 6.90
C TRP A 155 -13.63 7.67 8.31
N ILE A 156 -14.94 7.61 8.56
CA ILE A 156 -15.61 7.24 9.83
C ILE A 156 -14.94 6.04 10.54
N LEU A 157 -14.58 5.00 9.77
CA LEU A 157 -14.13 3.74 10.33
C LEU A 157 -12.82 3.88 11.13
N LEU A 158 -11.93 4.79 10.75
CA LEU A 158 -10.63 4.93 11.41
C LEU A 158 -10.77 5.48 12.84
N ASP A 159 -11.57 6.54 13.00
CA ASP A 159 -11.89 7.11 14.32
C ASP A 159 -12.74 6.15 15.15
N TYR A 160 -13.69 5.43 14.53
CA TYR A 160 -14.50 4.43 15.23
C TYR A 160 -13.65 3.30 15.79
N LEU A 161 -12.73 2.74 14.99
CA LEU A 161 -11.84 1.66 15.41
C LEU A 161 -10.81 2.15 16.45
N ASP A 162 -10.26 3.37 16.31
CA ASP A 162 -9.42 3.96 17.37
C ASP A 162 -10.16 4.02 18.71
N GLY A 163 -11.36 4.58 18.73
CA GLY A 163 -12.13 4.71 19.96
C GLY A 163 -12.58 3.37 20.54
N MET A 164 -12.97 2.43 19.69
CA MET A 164 -13.34 1.08 20.14
C MET A 164 -12.15 0.34 20.77
N VAL A 165 -10.98 0.39 20.14
CA VAL A 165 -9.77 -0.24 20.69
C VAL A 165 -9.32 0.47 21.96
N THR A 166 -9.43 1.81 22.00
CA THR A 166 -9.17 2.62 23.21
C THR A 166 -10.08 2.18 24.37
N ALA A 167 -11.38 2.05 24.12
CA ALA A 167 -12.33 1.56 25.11
C ALA A 167 -12.03 0.12 25.57
N LYS A 168 -11.60 -0.75 24.66
CA LYS A 168 -11.21 -2.13 24.99
C LYS A 168 -9.97 -2.19 25.90
N LEU A 169 -9.06 -1.23 25.75
CA LEU A 169 -7.88 -1.08 26.59
C LEU A 169 -8.19 -0.45 27.96
N GLY A 170 -9.44 -0.06 28.22
CA GLY A 170 -9.87 0.55 29.49
C GLY A 170 -9.75 2.08 29.53
N ASP A 171 -9.39 2.72 28.42
CA ASP A 171 -9.31 4.17 28.28
C ASP A 171 -10.63 4.77 27.76
N ASP A 172 -10.78 6.10 27.85
CA ASP A 172 -11.94 6.79 27.28
C ASP A 172 -11.84 6.95 25.75
N GLY A 173 -12.63 6.17 25.01
CA GLY A 173 -12.76 6.23 23.55
C GLY A 173 -13.78 7.25 23.03
N SER A 174 -14.47 8.01 23.90
CA SER A 174 -15.61 8.86 23.54
C SER A 174 -15.25 9.97 22.55
N GLY A 175 -14.07 10.58 22.68
CA GLY A 175 -13.61 11.62 21.76
C GLY A 175 -13.48 11.14 20.32
N ALA A 176 -12.96 9.93 20.12
CA ALA A 176 -12.86 9.31 18.80
C ALA A 176 -14.24 8.86 18.28
N PHE A 177 -15.10 8.35 19.16
CA PHE A 177 -16.49 8.05 18.81
C PHE A 177 -17.24 9.28 18.29
N ASN A 178 -17.10 10.42 18.97
CA ASN A 178 -17.78 11.65 18.61
C ASN A 178 -17.30 12.19 17.25
N ARG A 179 -16.01 12.07 16.94
CA ARG A 179 -15.49 12.40 15.59
C ARG A 179 -16.08 11.48 14.53
N ALA A 180 -16.04 10.17 14.75
CA ALA A 180 -16.65 9.20 13.83
C ALA A 180 -18.14 9.49 13.60
N GLN A 181 -18.89 9.77 14.68
CA GLN A 181 -20.32 10.07 14.64
C GLN A 181 -20.61 11.38 13.89
N ALA A 182 -19.75 12.40 14.01
CA ALA A 182 -19.90 13.65 13.27
C ALA A 182 -19.79 13.46 11.75
N HIS A 183 -19.02 12.46 11.29
CA HIS A 183 -18.88 12.11 9.88
C HIS A 183 -19.92 11.07 9.40
N ALA A 184 -20.65 10.42 10.32
CA ALA A 184 -21.65 9.40 10.01
C ALA A 184 -22.98 9.94 9.44
N ARG A 185 -23.09 11.26 9.24
CA ARG A 185 -24.29 11.95 8.74
C ARG A 185 -25.52 11.56 9.57
N ASP A 186 -26.55 11.00 8.95
CA ASP A 186 -27.81 10.62 9.60
C ASP A 186 -27.74 9.24 10.29
N SER A 187 -26.62 8.53 10.18
CA SER A 187 -26.45 7.21 10.79
C SER A 187 -25.96 7.32 12.23
N VAL A 188 -26.64 6.66 13.16
CA VAL A 188 -26.16 6.50 14.54
C VAL A 188 -25.20 5.33 14.60
N LEU A 189 -23.96 5.57 15.00
CA LEU A 189 -22.96 4.51 15.13
C LEU A 189 -23.26 3.62 16.35
N PRO A 190 -23.01 2.31 16.27
CA PRO A 190 -23.16 1.43 17.42
C PRO A 190 -22.25 1.86 18.57
N LYS A 191 -22.75 1.79 19.81
CA LYS A 191 -21.88 2.01 20.98
C LYS A 191 -20.83 0.91 21.06
N TYR A 192 -19.65 1.23 21.59
CA TYR A 192 -18.60 0.24 21.80
C TYR A 192 -19.04 -0.88 22.74
N ASN A 193 -18.74 -2.11 22.35
CA ASN A 193 -18.85 -3.27 23.21
C ASN A 193 -17.43 -3.74 23.56
N SER A 194 -16.90 -3.31 24.70
CA SER A 194 -15.55 -3.66 25.16
C SER A 194 -15.35 -5.17 25.38
N ASN A 195 -16.45 -5.90 25.61
CA ASN A 195 -16.46 -7.36 25.76
C ASN A 195 -16.43 -8.11 24.42
N ALA A 196 -16.57 -7.42 23.28
CA ALA A 196 -16.49 -8.05 21.97
C ALA A 196 -15.06 -8.53 21.69
N ASN A 197 -14.93 -9.75 21.17
CA ASN A 197 -13.64 -10.31 20.72
C ASN A 197 -13.39 -10.07 19.22
N VAL A 198 -14.31 -9.38 18.55
CA VAL A 198 -14.25 -9.01 17.14
C VAL A 198 -14.34 -7.49 17.02
N MET A 199 -13.68 -6.94 15.99
CA MET A 199 -13.87 -5.55 15.55
C MET A 199 -15.02 -5.45 14.56
#